data_AF-A0A6G3WUT4-F1
#
_entry.id   AF-A0A6G3WUT4-F1
#
_cell.length_a   1.000
_cell.length_b   1.000
_cell.length_c   1.000
_cell.angle_alpha   90.00
_cell.angle_beta   90.00
_cell.angle_gamma   90.00
#
_symmetry.space_group_name_H-M   'P 1'
#
loop_
_entity.id
_entity.type
_entity.pdbx_description
1 polymer ?
#
loop_
_entity_poly.entity_id
_entity_poly.type
_entity_poly.pdbx_seq_one_letter_code
_entity_poly.pdbx_strand_id
1 'polypeptide(L)' 'MISYRQPGVVLTDRRFTVPLDHSDPGGEQIEVYGREAVATSRAGEELPWLVYLEGGPGFGARRF' A
#
# COMPACT_ATOMS: atom_id res chain seq x y z
N MET A 1 4.01 -5.20 10.16
CA MET A 1 4.42 -4.73 8.82
C MET A 1 5.30 -5.81 8.22
N ILE A 2 4.86 -6.47 7.14
CA ILE A 2 5.65 -7.51 6.48
C ILE A 2 6.47 -6.80 5.40
N SER A 3 7.80 -6.85 5.52
CA SER A 3 8.72 -6.27 4.54
C SER A 3 9.65 -7.37 4.03
N TYR A 4 9.87 -7.40 2.72
CA TYR A 4 10.79 -8.34 2.08
C TYR A 4 11.59 -7.65 0.98
N ARG A 5 12.79 -8.19 0.71
CA ARG A 5 13.74 -7.62 -0.24
C ARG A 5 13.74 -8.41 -1.53
N GLN A 6 13.64 -7.71 -2.65
CA GLN A 6 13.96 -8.21 -3.99
C GLN A 6 15.18 -7.43 -4.51
N PRO A 7 15.90 -7.93 -5.53
CA PRO A 7 17.00 -7.18 -6.14
C PRO A 7 16.54 -5.78 -6.56
N GLY A 8 17.17 -4.75 -5.98
CA GLY A 8 16.88 -3.33 -6.29
C GLY A 8 15.72 -2.69 -5.52
N VAL A 9 14.83 -3.45 -4.87
CA VAL A 9 13.64 -2.90 -4.19
C VAL A 9 13.34 -3.59 -2.86
N VAL A 10 12.93 -2.78 -1.87
CA VAL A 10 12.29 -3.23 -0.64
C VAL A 10 10.79 -3.06 -0.79
N LEU A 11 10.05 -4.16 -0.66
CA LEU A 11 8.61 -4.17 -0.71
C LEU A 11 8.05 -4.25 0.69
N THR A 12 7.07 -3.40 0.98
CA THR A 12 6.40 -3.43 2.28
C THR A 12 4.89 -3.38 2.13
N ASP A 13 4.24 -4.36 2.75
CA ASP A 13 2.79 -4.42 2.79
C ASP A 13 2.25 -3.41 3.80
N ARG A 14 1.36 -2.54 3.33
CA ARG A 14 0.66 -1.50 4.08
C ARG A 14 -0.84 -1.84 4.12
N ARG A 15 -1.45 -1.57 5.26
CA ARG A 15 -2.89 -1.73 5.49
C ARG A 15 -3.41 -0.45 6.10
N PHE A 16 -4.53 0.03 5.56
CA PHE A 16 -5.19 1.24 5.99
C PHE A 16 -6.62 0.88 6.37
N THR A 17 -6.98 1.11 7.62
CA THR A 17 -8.38 1.01 8.05
C THR A 17 -9.04 2.34 7.80
N VAL A 18 -10.10 2.33 6.99
CA VAL A 18 -10.86 3.53 6.60
C VAL A 18 -12.36 3.27 6.73
N PRO A 19 -13.18 4.30 6.92
CA PRO A 19 -14.63 4.12 6.99
C PRO A 19 -15.15 3.50 5.69
N LEU A 20 -16.08 2.55 5.81
CA LEU A 20 -16.83 2.05 4.65
C LEU A 20 -17.70 3.16 4.07
N ASP A 21 -18.37 3.93 4.94
CA ASP A 21 -19.06 5.17 4.59
C ASP A 21 -18.26 6.37 5.12
N HIS A 22 -17.69 7.16 4.20
CA HIS A 22 -16.89 8.33 4.57
C HIS A 22 -17.72 9.47 5.19
N SER A 23 -19.05 9.44 5.07
CA SER A 23 -19.95 10.39 5.72
C SER A 23 -20.28 10.01 7.16
N ASP A 24 -20.05 8.75 7.55
CA ASP A 24 -20.14 8.25 8.92
C ASP A 24 -18.81 7.59 9.37
N PRO A 25 -17.81 8.40 9.79
CA PRO A 25 -16.50 7.88 10.19
C PRO A 25 -16.52 6.95 11.41
N GLY A 26 -17.61 6.92 12.18
CA GLY A 26 -17.80 6.04 13.33
C GLY A 26 -18.45 4.69 12.99
N GLY A 27 -18.90 4.52 11.75
CA GLY A 27 -19.60 3.35 11.25
C GLY A 27 -18.68 2.15 10.95
N GLU A 28 -19.15 1.29 10.04
CA GLU A 28 -18.38 0.13 9.58
C GLU A 28 -17.06 0.56 8.94
N GLN A 29 -16.01 -0.22 9.17
CA GLN A 29 -14.66 0.04 8.67
C GLN A 29 -14.27 -1.02 7.63
N ILE A 30 -13.49 -0.62 6.63
CA ILE A 30 -12.89 -1.49 5.63
C ILE A 30 -11.36 -1.40 5.68
N GLU A 31 -10.67 -2.51 5.36
CA GLU A 31 -9.21 -2.53 5.21
C GLU A 31 -8.82 -2.39 3.73
N VAL A 32 -8.05 -1.34 3.43
CA VAL A 32 -7.39 -1.14 2.14
C VAL A 32 -5.96 -1.64 2.22
N TYR A 33 -5.61 -2.57 1.36
CA TYR A 33 -4.24 -3.05 1.19
C TYR A 33 -3.50 -2.24 0.12
N GLY A 34 -2.26 -1.87 0.41
CA GLY A 34 -1.33 -1.29 -0.56
C GLY A 34 0.07 -1.88 -0.38
N ARG A 35 0.85 -1.90 -1.46
CA ARG A 35 2.26 -2.31 -1.41
C ARG A 35 3.15 -1.12 -1.71
N GLU A 36 3.99 -0.78 -0.75
CA GLU A 36 5.04 0.20 -0.92
C GLU A 36 6.25 -0.46 -1.57
N ALA A 37 6.89 0.26 -2.49
CA ALA A 37 8.12 -0.14 -3.16
C ALA A 37 9.15 0.98 -3.04
N VAL A 38 10.27 0.71 -2.38
CA VAL A 38 11.38 1.67 -2.18
C VAL A 38 12.66 1.09 -2.74
N ALA A 39 13.44 1.88 -3.47
CA ALA A 39 14.75 1.45 -3.93
C ALA A 39 15.63 1.01 -2.75
N THR A 40 16.34 -0.12 -2.86
CA THR A 40 17.13 -0.67 -1.75
C THR A 40 18.13 0.32 -1.16
N SER A 41 18.69 1.22 -1.97
CA SER A 41 19.62 2.27 -1.54
C SER A 41 18.99 3.39 -0.70
N ARG A 42 17.66 3.51 -0.72
CA ARG A 42 16.89 4.53 0.01
C ARG A 42 15.98 3.95 1.10
N ALA A 43 16.15 2.66 1.40
CA ALA A 43 15.35 1.99 2.40
C ALA A 43 15.56 2.62 3.78
N GLY A 44 14.48 3.06 4.43
CA GLY A 44 14.50 3.73 5.73
C GLY A 44 14.52 5.27 5.66
N GLU A 45 14.56 5.86 4.46
CA GLU A 45 14.30 7.29 4.29
C GLU A 45 12.80 7.62 4.35
N GLU A 46 12.46 8.80 4.87
CA GLU A 46 11.10 9.37 4.79
C GLU A 46 10.90 10.00 3.41
N LEU A 47 10.23 9.27 2.50
CA LEU A 47 10.02 9.69 1.12
C LEU A 47 8.55 10.10 0.89
N PRO A 48 8.28 11.08 0.00
CA PRO A 48 6.91 11.38 -0.41
C PRO A 48 6.30 10.19 -1.18
N TRP A 49 5.00 10.01 -1.05
CA TRP A 49 4.28 8.92 -1.69
C TRP A 49 3.98 9.24 -3.16
N LEU A 50 4.26 8.28 -4.04
CA LEU A 50 3.70 8.22 -5.40
C LEU A 50 2.69 7.07 -5.44
N VAL A 51 1.44 7.38 -5.78
CA VAL A 51 0.39 6.37 -5.88
C VAL A 51 0.30 5.87 -7.32
N TYR A 52 0.48 4.57 -7.49
CA TYR A 52 0.28 3.87 -8.76
C TYR A 52 -0.97 2.99 -8.67
N LEU A 53 -1.90 3.18 -9.60
CA LEU A 53 -3.10 2.37 -9.75
C LEU A 53 -3.03 1.71 -11.13
N GLU A 54 -2.97 0.38 -11.18
CA GLU A 54 -2.90 -0.37 -12.44
C GLU A 54 -4.14 -0.14 -13.33
N GLY A 55 -5.28 0.19 -12.71
CA GLY A 55 -6.56 0.38 -13.39
C GLY A 55 -7.39 -0.90 -13.47
N GLY A 56 -8.53 -0.80 -14.16
CA GLY A 56 -9.60 -1.79 -14.14
C GLY A 56 -10.28 -1.86 -12.76
N PRO A 57 -11.61 -1.97 -12.67
CA PRO A 57 -12.23 -2.36 -11.41
C PRO A 57 -12.08 -3.87 -11.19
N GLY A 58 -11.80 -4.28 -9.95
CA GLY A 58 -11.86 -5.69 -9.52
C GLY A 58 -10.57 -6.51 -9.66
N PHE A 59 -9.45 -5.92 -10.10
CA PHE A 59 -8.16 -6.61 -10.14
C PHE A 59 -7.34 -6.32 -8.88
N GLY A 60 -6.78 -7.37 -8.28
CA GLY A 60 -5.87 -7.22 -7.15
C GLY A 60 -4.49 -6.72 -7.57
N ALA A 61 -3.78 -6.08 -6.63
CA ALA A 61 -2.39 -5.69 -6.84
C ALA A 61 -1.54 -6.90 -7.26
N ARG A 62 -0.72 -6.74 -8.32
CA ARG A 62 0.17 -7.79 -8.81
C ARG A 62 1.12 -8.26 -7.72
N ARG A 63 1.26 -9.59 -7.64
CA ARG A 63 2.11 -10.30 -6.68
C ARG A 63 3.36 -10.76 -7.41
N PHE A 64 4.31 -9.84 -7.64
CA PHE A 64 5.64 -10.20 -8.13
C PHE A 64 6.52 -10.70 -6.98
#